data_AF-A0A1G4J8R7-F1
#
_entry.id   AF-A0A1G4J8R7-F1
#
_cell.length_a   1.000
_cell.length_b   1.000
_cell.length_c   1.000
_cell.angle_alpha   90.00
_cell.angle_beta   90.00
_cell.angle_gamma   90.00
#
_symmetry.space_group_name_H-M   'P 1'
#
loop_
_entity.id
_entity.type
_entity.pdbx_description
1 polymer ?
#
loop_
_entity_poly.entity_id
_entity_poly.type
_entity_poly.pdbx_seq_one_letter_code
_entity_poly.pdbx_strand_id
1 'polypeptide(L)'
;MERKSRIHFLSLTLWFLLLDVVFAVVAILALRKRRQAFLKAYEEVAKPISAQRPGTDLHMWDSIALELNSTFAKDESWHSAVCLWDGADCDECFRSLIYLPFKRDDLSDVVAKNVKNSILVYEDSIKEQWSCNVESKTSYDAARTEILPKDVYRSKLTWRMANIMKKVGHWSYALYFVVALCLYSVSFWTLYIYAFLMVGVIIGSAIPSRTNLLDIHVTLQFLEIVANQKPGEGSATWDTIAKAMNNNVQSCVISPFFKAGFFFDEHDCRQIFGTTVTTILSCKKSNFPELAPLANWCKAVS
;
A
#
# COMPACT_ATOMS: atom_id res chain seq x y z
N MET A 1 5.71 -36.92 -35.36
CA MET A 1 4.50 -36.24 -34.87
C MET A 1 4.82 -35.20 -33.76
N GLU A 2 5.75 -35.49 -32.85
CA GLU A 2 6.13 -34.60 -31.74
C GLU A 2 6.71 -33.23 -32.09
N ARG A 3 7.49 -33.10 -33.18
CA ARG A 3 8.12 -31.81 -33.55
C ARG A 3 7.08 -30.76 -33.96
N LYS A 4 6.03 -31.15 -34.68
CA LYS A 4 4.93 -30.24 -35.07
C LYS A 4 4.15 -29.78 -33.84
N SER A 5 3.83 -30.69 -32.91
CA SER A 5 3.15 -30.34 -31.65
C SER A 5 3.95 -29.34 -30.80
N ARG A 6 5.27 -29.53 -30.70
CA ARG A 6 6.18 -28.59 -30.01
C ARG A 6 6.22 -27.20 -30.67
N ILE A 7 6.21 -27.13 -32.00
CA ILE A 7 6.19 -25.85 -32.73
C ILE A 7 4.86 -25.10 -32.52
N HIS A 8 3.73 -25.81 -32.56
CA HIS A 8 2.41 -25.19 -32.30
C HIS A 8 2.30 -24.67 -30.86
N PHE A 9 2.80 -25.42 -29.88
CA PHE A 9 2.82 -24.97 -28.49
C PHE A 9 3.69 -23.72 -28.29
N LEU A 10 4.91 -23.72 -28.84
CA LEU A 10 5.80 -22.56 -28.79
C LEU A 10 5.18 -21.32 -29.47
N SER A 11 4.53 -21.51 -30.61
CA SER A 11 3.82 -20.44 -31.31
C SER A 11 2.67 -19.87 -30.47
N LEU A 12 1.86 -20.72 -29.84
CA LEU A 12 0.76 -20.28 -28.97
C LEU A 12 1.28 -19.51 -27.75
N THR A 13 2.34 -20.00 -27.09
CA THR A 13 2.96 -19.28 -25.96
C THR A 13 3.52 -17.91 -26.36
N LEU A 14 4.11 -17.81 -27.56
CA LEU A 14 4.62 -16.54 -28.07
C LEU A 14 3.48 -15.53 -28.31
N TRP A 15 2.34 -16.00 -28.82
CA TRP A 15 1.16 -15.16 -29.00
C TRP A 15 0.59 -14.64 -27.68
N PHE A 16 0.51 -15.46 -26.63
CA PHE A 16 0.08 -15.01 -25.30
C PHE A 16 1.04 -13.96 -24.73
N LEU A 17 2.35 -14.19 -24.82
CA LEU A 17 3.35 -13.21 -24.37
C LEU A 17 3.24 -11.89 -25.13
N LEU A 18 3.03 -11.94 -26.45
CA LEU A 18 2.87 -10.74 -27.26
C LEU A 18 1.59 -9.98 -26.90
N LEU A 19 0.50 -10.69 -26.63
CA LEU A 19 -0.77 -10.14 -26.16
C LEU A 19 -0.60 -9.46 -24.78
N ASP A 20 0.09 -10.09 -23.84
CA ASP A 20 0.41 -9.51 -22.53
C ASP A 20 1.24 -8.22 -22.67
N VAL A 21 2.23 -8.22 -23.57
CA VAL A 21 3.03 -7.03 -23.87
C VAL A 21 2.17 -5.90 -24.45
N VAL A 22 1.24 -6.21 -25.37
CA VAL A 22 0.32 -5.22 -25.93
C VAL A 22 -0.58 -4.63 -24.83
N PHE A 23 -1.16 -5.47 -23.97
CA PHE A 23 -1.96 -5.00 -22.83
C PHE A 23 -1.14 -4.13 -21.88
N ALA A 24 0.10 -4.51 -21.57
CA ALA A 24 1.00 -3.71 -20.73
C ALA A 24 1.31 -2.34 -21.36
N VAL A 25 1.59 -2.29 -22.67
CA VAL A 25 1.85 -1.03 -23.39
C VAL A 25 0.61 -0.13 -23.36
N VAL A 26 -0.58 -0.67 -23.65
CA VAL A 26 -1.84 0.08 -23.60
C VAL A 26 -2.10 0.62 -22.20
N ALA A 27 -1.90 -0.20 -21.16
CA ALA A 27 -2.05 0.22 -19.76
C ALA A 27 -1.08 1.36 -19.39
N ILE A 28 0.19 1.26 -19.79
CA ILE A 28 1.20 2.31 -19.55
C ILE A 28 0.81 3.62 -20.25
N LEU A 29 0.34 3.55 -21.50
CA LEU A 29 -0.11 4.74 -22.24
C LEU A 29 -1.35 5.37 -21.59
N ALA A 30 -2.31 4.56 -21.14
CA ALA A 30 -3.49 5.02 -20.43
C ALA A 30 -3.12 5.72 -19.11
N LEU A 31 -2.22 5.12 -18.31
CA LEU A 31 -1.72 5.73 -17.06
C LEU A 31 -0.98 7.04 -17.31
N ARG A 32 -0.16 7.12 -18.37
CA ARG A 32 0.51 8.37 -18.77
C ARG A 32 -0.49 9.46 -19.16
N LYS A 33 -1.49 9.12 -19.97
CA LYS A 33 -2.55 10.06 -20.38
C LYS A 33 -3.33 10.54 -19.16
N ARG A 34 -3.66 9.63 -18.24
CA ARG A 34 -4.37 9.95 -16.98
C ARG A 34 -3.58 10.94 -16.15
N ARG A 35 -2.29 10.68 -15.94
CA ARG A 35 -1.37 11.60 -15.25
C ARG A 35 -1.35 12.98 -15.90
N GLN A 36 -1.28 13.05 -17.23
CA GLN A 36 -1.28 14.33 -17.94
C GLN A 36 -2.61 15.09 -17.78
N ALA A 37 -3.75 14.41 -17.86
CA ALA A 37 -5.05 15.03 -17.64
C ALA A 37 -5.16 15.62 -16.23
N PHE A 38 -4.77 14.83 -15.22
CA PHE A 38 -4.80 15.25 -13.81
C PHE A 38 -3.89 16.47 -13.56
N LEU A 39 -2.65 16.45 -14.08
CA LEU A 39 -1.70 17.55 -13.91
C LEU A 39 -2.07 18.80 -14.71
N LYS A 40 -2.77 18.68 -15.84
CA LYS A 40 -3.27 19.86 -16.58
C LYS A 40 -4.41 20.54 -15.84
N ALA A 41 -5.25 19.77 -15.16
CA ALA A 41 -6.40 20.25 -14.40
C ALA A 41 -6.07 20.51 -12.92
N TYR A 42 -4.81 20.78 -12.58
CA TYR A 42 -4.35 20.90 -11.20
C TYR A 42 -5.10 21.97 -10.38
N GLU A 43 -5.58 23.04 -11.01
CA GLU A 43 -6.41 24.07 -10.36
C GLU A 43 -7.79 23.53 -9.99
N GLU A 44 -8.40 22.74 -10.86
CA GLU A 44 -9.69 22.09 -10.60
C GLU A 44 -9.54 20.97 -9.56
N VAL A 45 -8.36 20.35 -9.44
CA VAL A 45 -8.03 19.42 -8.34
C VAL A 45 -7.86 20.16 -7.01
N ALA A 46 -7.20 21.32 -7.03
CA ALA A 46 -6.89 22.10 -5.82
C ALA A 46 -8.14 22.65 -5.10
N LYS A 47 -9.13 23.12 -5.87
CA LYS A 47 -10.37 23.74 -5.34
C LYS A 47 -11.16 22.84 -4.37
N PRO A 48 -11.60 21.62 -4.75
CA PRO A 48 -12.41 20.79 -3.88
C PRO A 48 -11.64 20.29 -2.66
N ILE A 49 -10.33 20.07 -2.78
CA ILE A 49 -9.47 19.69 -1.63
C ILE A 49 -9.43 20.81 -0.59
N SER A 50 -9.27 22.06 -1.03
CA SER A 50 -9.32 23.22 -0.13
C SER A 50 -10.68 23.41 0.53
N ALA A 51 -11.77 23.12 -0.19
CA ALA A 51 -13.13 23.33 0.29
C ALA A 51 -13.60 22.22 1.25
N GLN A 52 -13.37 20.96 0.88
CA GLN A 52 -13.88 19.79 1.59
C GLN A 52 -12.94 19.31 2.71
N ARG A 53 -11.64 19.68 2.66
CA ARG A 53 -10.60 19.33 3.65
C ARG A 53 -10.54 17.81 3.94
N PRO A 54 -10.36 16.96 2.91
CA PRO A 54 -10.66 15.52 3.00
C PRO A 54 -9.77 14.72 3.96
N GLY A 55 -8.55 15.18 4.27
CA GLY A 55 -7.62 14.43 5.13
C GLY A 55 -7.40 13.00 4.61
N THR A 56 -7.63 12.00 5.46
CA THR A 56 -7.63 10.57 5.04
C THR A 56 -9.03 9.95 4.93
N ASP A 57 -10.09 10.76 4.90
CA ASP A 57 -11.47 10.28 4.79
C ASP A 57 -11.82 9.91 3.34
N LEU A 58 -11.90 8.60 3.08
CA LEU A 58 -12.18 8.06 1.75
C LEU A 58 -13.54 8.49 1.20
N HIS A 59 -14.55 8.75 2.04
CA HIS A 59 -15.86 9.19 1.57
C HIS A 59 -15.83 10.64 1.08
N MET A 60 -15.02 11.50 1.71
CA MET A 60 -14.76 12.84 1.18
C MET A 60 -13.97 12.75 -0.12
N TRP A 61 -12.99 11.84 -0.21
CA TRP A 61 -12.27 11.61 -1.46
C TRP A 61 -13.16 11.04 -2.58
N ASP A 62 -14.16 10.20 -2.28
CA ASP A 62 -15.15 9.72 -3.25
C ASP A 62 -15.95 10.90 -3.84
N SER A 63 -16.39 11.82 -2.97
CA SER A 63 -17.07 13.05 -3.37
C SER A 63 -16.20 13.89 -4.31
N ILE A 64 -14.92 14.09 -3.97
CA ILE A 64 -13.95 14.80 -4.80
C ILE A 64 -13.73 14.07 -6.14
N ALA A 65 -13.61 12.74 -6.13
CA ALA A 65 -13.42 11.95 -7.35
C ALA A 65 -14.59 12.12 -8.33
N LEU A 66 -15.83 12.12 -7.82
CA LEU A 66 -17.03 12.35 -8.61
C LEU A 66 -17.06 13.76 -9.21
N GLU A 67 -16.71 14.78 -8.42
CA GLU A 67 -16.65 16.16 -8.89
C GLU A 67 -15.61 16.32 -10.01
N LEU A 68 -14.41 15.78 -9.84
CA LEU A 68 -13.33 15.83 -10.82
C LEU A 68 -13.66 15.05 -12.10
N ASN A 69 -14.26 13.87 -11.98
CA ASN A 69 -14.71 13.10 -13.14
C ASN A 69 -15.74 13.87 -13.98
N SER A 70 -16.68 14.56 -13.33
CA SER A 70 -17.62 15.45 -14.01
C SER A 70 -16.91 16.58 -14.75
N THR A 71 -15.90 17.20 -14.14
CA THR A 71 -15.10 18.27 -14.78
C THR A 71 -14.30 17.73 -15.97
N PHE A 72 -13.61 16.60 -15.83
CA PHE A 72 -12.84 16.00 -16.92
C PHE A 72 -13.69 15.58 -18.12
N ALA A 73 -14.92 15.14 -17.87
CA ALA A 73 -15.89 14.82 -18.92
C ALA A 73 -16.37 16.08 -19.65
N LYS A 74 -16.63 17.19 -18.93
CA LYS A 74 -17.06 18.47 -19.52
C LYS A 74 -15.96 19.12 -20.36
N ASP A 75 -14.73 19.09 -19.89
CA ASP A 75 -13.59 19.74 -20.54
C ASP A 75 -12.92 18.83 -21.59
N GLU A 76 -13.53 17.67 -21.89
CA GLU A 76 -13.01 16.63 -22.80
C GLU A 76 -11.55 16.21 -22.52
N SER A 77 -11.10 16.45 -21.28
CA SER A 77 -9.74 16.15 -20.81
C SER A 77 -9.53 14.66 -20.60
N TRP A 78 -10.64 13.91 -20.46
CA TRP A 78 -10.66 12.46 -20.42
C TRP A 78 -11.73 11.92 -21.38
N HIS A 79 -11.46 10.73 -21.91
CA HIS A 79 -12.24 10.09 -22.98
C HIS A 79 -13.47 9.32 -22.49
N SER A 80 -13.65 9.18 -21.17
CA SER A 80 -14.80 8.51 -20.56
C SER A 80 -15.31 9.32 -19.37
N ALA A 81 -16.48 8.96 -18.85
CA ALA A 81 -17.07 9.58 -17.66
C ALA A 81 -16.31 9.25 -16.36
N VAL A 82 -15.36 8.31 -16.39
CA VAL A 82 -14.63 7.84 -15.21
C VAL A 82 -13.14 7.87 -15.51
N CYS A 83 -12.46 8.84 -14.91
CA CYS A 83 -10.99 8.96 -14.91
C CYS A 83 -10.41 8.42 -13.59
N LEU A 84 -11.06 8.77 -12.48
CA LEU A 84 -10.78 8.34 -11.12
C LEU A 84 -11.82 7.31 -10.69
N TRP A 85 -11.39 6.14 -10.19
CA TRP A 85 -12.31 5.03 -9.91
C TRP A 85 -13.12 5.24 -8.63
N ASP A 86 -12.45 5.66 -7.57
CA ASP A 86 -12.99 5.87 -6.24
C ASP A 86 -12.11 6.90 -5.48
N GLY A 87 -12.45 7.14 -4.22
CA GLY A 87 -11.74 8.06 -3.35
C GLY A 87 -10.32 7.61 -3.03
N ALA A 88 -10.06 6.31 -2.91
CA ALA A 88 -8.71 5.80 -2.68
C ALA A 88 -7.81 6.06 -3.90
N ASP A 89 -8.32 5.81 -5.10
CA ASP A 89 -7.65 6.09 -6.37
C ASP A 89 -7.45 7.60 -6.60
N CYS A 90 -8.40 8.43 -6.14
CA CYS A 90 -8.28 9.89 -6.15
C CYS A 90 -7.21 10.41 -5.19
N ASP A 91 -7.21 9.96 -3.94
CA ASP A 91 -6.19 10.31 -2.94
C ASP A 91 -4.79 9.89 -3.43
N GLU A 92 -4.63 8.66 -3.90
CA GLU A 92 -3.35 8.17 -4.43
C GLU A 92 -2.87 9.00 -5.64
N CYS A 93 -3.77 9.42 -6.52
CA CYS A 93 -3.42 10.33 -7.62
C CYS A 93 -2.96 11.70 -7.12
N PHE A 94 -3.69 12.30 -6.18
CA PHE A 94 -3.30 13.58 -5.58
C PHE A 94 -1.94 13.46 -4.88
N ARG A 95 -1.76 12.42 -4.06
CA ARG A 95 -0.54 12.18 -3.30
C ARG A 95 0.66 11.96 -4.21
N SER A 96 0.56 11.06 -5.18
CA SER A 96 1.66 10.69 -6.08
C SER A 96 2.01 11.75 -7.13
N LEU A 97 1.03 12.55 -7.59
CA LEU A 97 1.23 13.50 -8.70
C LEU A 97 1.42 14.95 -8.25
N ILE A 98 0.86 15.35 -7.11
CA ILE A 98 0.88 16.75 -6.64
C ILE A 98 1.64 16.86 -5.32
N TYR A 99 1.17 16.19 -4.27
CA TYR A 99 1.67 16.40 -2.92
C TYR A 99 3.11 15.91 -2.70
N LEU A 100 3.44 14.66 -3.07
CA LEU A 100 4.80 14.13 -2.91
C LEU A 100 5.81 14.89 -3.78
N PRO A 101 5.54 15.19 -5.06
CA PRO A 101 6.43 16.03 -5.85
C PRO A 101 6.59 17.44 -5.28
N PHE A 102 5.53 18.05 -4.72
CA PHE A 102 5.64 19.33 -4.03
C PHE A 102 6.59 19.26 -2.82
N LYS A 103 6.51 18.21 -2.01
CA LYS A 103 7.40 18.01 -0.85
C LYS A 103 8.85 17.73 -1.23
N ARG A 104 9.10 17.30 -2.47
CA ARG A 104 10.43 17.00 -3.01
C ARG A 104 11.01 18.14 -3.83
N ASP A 105 10.29 19.26 -3.95
CA ASP A 105 10.62 20.37 -4.84
C ASP A 105 10.74 19.94 -6.33
N ASP A 106 10.02 18.88 -6.72
CA ASP A 106 10.00 18.31 -8.08
C ASP A 106 8.87 18.89 -8.95
N LEU A 107 8.02 19.75 -8.38
CA LEU A 107 6.89 20.37 -9.07
C LEU A 107 7.31 21.70 -9.69
N SER A 108 6.79 22.03 -10.88
CA SER A 108 7.07 23.33 -11.51
C SER A 108 6.56 24.48 -10.62
N ASP A 109 7.30 25.59 -10.55
CA ASP A 109 6.98 26.76 -9.71
C ASP A 109 5.53 27.26 -9.86
N VAL A 110 5.01 27.27 -11.09
CA VAL A 110 3.63 27.72 -11.39
C VAL A 110 2.60 26.82 -10.69
N VAL A 111 2.70 25.51 -10.90
CA VAL A 111 1.81 24.54 -10.27
C VAL A 111 1.98 24.58 -8.76
N ALA A 112 3.23 24.59 -8.26
CA ALA A 112 3.54 24.61 -6.83
C ALA A 112 2.89 25.79 -6.11
N LYS A 113 2.94 26.99 -6.70
CA LYS A 113 2.31 28.19 -6.15
C LYS A 113 0.80 28.05 -6.01
N ASN A 114 0.13 27.47 -7.02
CA ASN A 114 -1.32 27.36 -7.08
C ASN A 114 -1.87 26.26 -6.17
N VAL A 115 -1.17 25.12 -6.03
CA VAL A 115 -1.62 24.00 -5.18
C VAL A 115 -1.21 24.17 -3.71
N LYS A 116 -0.31 25.13 -3.39
CA LYS A 116 0.26 25.30 -2.04
C LYS A 116 -0.80 25.39 -0.95
N ASN A 117 -1.84 26.19 -1.15
CA ASN A 117 -2.89 26.37 -0.13
C ASN A 117 -3.67 25.07 0.09
N SER A 118 -3.99 24.34 -0.98
CA SER A 118 -4.69 23.04 -0.90
C SER A 118 -3.85 21.99 -0.18
N ILE A 119 -2.54 21.97 -0.42
CA ILE A 119 -1.61 21.09 0.28
C ILE A 119 -1.57 21.41 1.78
N LEU A 120 -1.48 22.69 2.14
CA LEU A 120 -1.48 23.10 3.56
C LEU A 120 -2.80 22.71 4.24
N VAL A 121 -3.94 22.92 3.57
CA VAL A 121 -5.26 22.52 4.08
C VAL A 121 -5.35 20.99 4.25
N TYR A 122 -4.80 20.22 3.33
CA TYR A 122 -4.73 18.76 3.42
C TYR A 122 -3.90 18.32 4.63
N GLU A 123 -2.70 18.89 4.83
CA GLU A 123 -1.84 18.58 5.97
C GLU A 123 -2.49 18.98 7.31
N ASP A 124 -3.15 20.14 7.35
CA ASP A 124 -3.87 20.60 8.54
C ASP A 124 -5.05 19.67 8.86
N SER A 125 -5.80 19.19 7.85
CA SER A 125 -6.89 18.24 8.05
C SER A 125 -6.41 16.92 8.64
N ILE A 126 -5.30 16.37 8.13
CA ILE A 126 -4.67 15.18 8.72
C ILE A 126 -4.25 15.44 10.16
N LYS A 127 -3.70 16.63 10.43
CA LYS A 127 -3.28 17.01 11.78
C LYS A 127 -4.44 17.10 12.76
N GLU A 128 -5.53 17.73 12.34
CA GLU A 128 -6.77 17.82 13.12
C GLU A 128 -7.33 16.43 13.40
N GLN A 129 -7.36 15.54 12.38
CA GLN A 129 -7.86 14.17 12.51
C GLN A 129 -7.16 13.41 13.65
N TRP A 130 -5.84 13.37 13.68
CA TRP A 130 -5.13 12.64 14.75
C TRP A 130 -5.14 13.39 16.08
N SER A 131 -5.18 14.72 16.09
CA SER A 131 -5.28 15.49 17.34
C SER A 131 -6.59 15.18 18.07
N CYS A 132 -7.71 15.12 17.34
CA CYS A 132 -9.01 14.74 17.89
C CYS A 132 -9.05 13.25 18.30
N ASN A 133 -8.47 12.36 17.48
CA ASN A 133 -8.45 10.93 17.76
C ASN A 133 -7.54 10.54 18.95
N VAL A 134 -6.50 11.32 19.24
CA VAL A 134 -5.66 11.11 20.43
C VAL A 134 -6.36 11.57 21.71
N GLU A 135 -7.20 12.61 21.61
CA GLU A 135 -8.00 13.10 22.73
C GLU A 135 -9.22 12.20 23.02
N SER A 136 -9.86 11.68 21.98
CA SER A 136 -10.88 10.64 22.13
C SER A 136 -10.20 9.31 22.42
N LYS A 137 -10.27 8.82 23.67
CA LYS A 137 -9.87 7.45 24.00
C LYS A 137 -10.77 6.46 23.25
N THR A 138 -10.48 6.17 21.99
CA THR A 138 -11.15 5.11 21.25
C THR A 138 -10.91 3.82 22.01
N SER A 139 -11.98 3.09 22.31
CA SER A 139 -11.94 1.91 23.16
C SER A 139 -11.23 0.77 22.44
N TYR A 140 -9.90 0.75 22.51
CA TYR A 140 -9.08 -0.40 22.10
C TYR A 140 -9.23 -1.61 23.04
N ASP A 141 -10.18 -1.56 23.98
CA ASP A 141 -10.45 -2.63 24.94
C ASP A 141 -10.90 -3.95 24.28
N ALA A 142 -11.43 -3.90 23.05
CA ALA A 142 -11.73 -5.10 22.26
C ALA A 142 -10.47 -5.89 21.84
N ALA A 143 -9.28 -5.27 21.85
CA ALA A 143 -8.03 -5.93 21.47
C ALA A 143 -7.48 -6.89 22.55
N ARG A 144 -8.00 -6.84 23.78
CA ARG A 144 -7.51 -7.68 24.89
C ARG A 144 -7.83 -9.16 24.72
N THR A 145 -8.81 -9.51 23.89
CA THR A 145 -9.35 -10.88 23.76
C THR A 145 -8.81 -11.67 22.57
N GLU A 146 -8.01 -11.06 21.69
CA GLU A 146 -7.52 -11.73 20.48
C GLU A 146 -6.12 -12.35 20.62
N ILE A 147 -5.93 -13.45 19.89
CA ILE A 147 -4.75 -14.31 19.93
C ILE A 147 -3.74 -13.85 18.87
N LEU A 148 -2.48 -13.66 19.23
CA LEU A 148 -1.44 -13.30 18.27
C LEU A 148 -0.98 -14.53 17.50
N PRO A 149 -0.41 -14.36 16.29
CA PRO A 149 0.16 -15.48 15.55
C PRO A 149 1.21 -16.28 16.33
N LYS A 150 1.97 -15.64 17.25
CA LYS A 150 2.91 -16.34 18.13
C LYS A 150 2.26 -17.42 19.02
N ASP A 151 0.99 -17.25 19.36
CA ASP A 151 0.26 -18.16 20.26
C ASP A 151 -0.31 -19.37 19.49
N VAL A 152 -0.44 -19.26 18.16
CA VAL A 152 -0.97 -20.32 17.27
C VAL A 152 0.15 -21.05 16.53
N TYR A 153 1.19 -20.33 16.12
CA TYR A 153 2.26 -20.86 15.27
C TYR A 153 3.55 -21.02 16.06
N ARG A 154 4.17 -22.21 15.93
CA ARG A 154 5.45 -22.54 16.57
C ARG A 154 6.62 -21.62 16.18
N SER A 155 6.58 -21.02 14.99
CA SER A 155 7.65 -20.13 14.52
C SER A 155 7.16 -19.08 13.52
N LYS A 156 7.89 -17.95 13.45
CA LYS A 156 7.69 -16.90 12.43
C LYS A 156 7.72 -17.46 11.00
N LEU A 157 8.60 -18.43 10.75
CA LEU A 157 8.74 -19.07 9.44
C LEU A 157 7.49 -19.88 9.08
N THR A 158 6.97 -20.67 10.02
CA THR A 158 5.77 -21.48 9.82
C THR A 158 4.56 -20.60 9.52
N TRP A 159 4.39 -19.51 10.26
CA TRP A 159 3.33 -18.53 10.01
C TRP A 159 3.48 -17.85 8.64
N ARG A 160 4.70 -17.42 8.27
CA ARG A 160 4.96 -16.84 6.95
C ARG A 160 4.64 -17.81 5.82
N MET A 161 5.06 -19.08 5.94
CA MET A 161 4.76 -20.12 4.96
C MET A 161 3.26 -20.39 4.87
N ALA A 162 2.56 -20.48 6.00
CA ALA A 162 1.10 -20.64 6.02
C ALA A 162 0.40 -19.49 5.29
N ASN A 163 0.85 -18.25 5.48
CA ASN A 163 0.32 -17.09 4.77
C ASN A 163 0.66 -17.10 3.28
N ILE A 164 1.83 -17.56 2.87
CA ILE A 164 2.21 -17.65 1.46
C ILE A 164 1.43 -18.75 0.75
N MET A 165 1.26 -19.91 1.39
CA MET A 165 0.44 -21.00 0.85
C MET A 165 -1.03 -20.57 0.66
N LYS A 166 -1.54 -19.66 1.50
CA LYS A 166 -2.86 -19.04 1.30
C LYS A 166 -2.90 -18.01 0.15
N LYS A 167 -1.75 -17.41 -0.23
CA LYS A 167 -1.62 -16.33 -1.23
C LYS A 167 -1.40 -16.85 -2.65
N VAL A 168 -0.56 -17.87 -2.80
CA VAL A 168 -0.20 -18.44 -4.10
C VAL A 168 -1.39 -19.28 -4.53
N GLY A 169 -2.30 -18.70 -5.31
CA GLY A 169 -3.46 -19.42 -5.84
C GLY A 169 -3.01 -20.71 -6.51
N HIS A 170 -3.87 -21.75 -6.49
CA HIS A 170 -3.59 -23.04 -7.14
C HIS A 170 -3.07 -22.88 -8.58
N TRP A 171 -3.46 -21.80 -9.27
CA TRP A 171 -3.02 -21.41 -10.62
C TRP A 171 -1.54 -21.11 -10.79
N SER A 172 -0.88 -20.48 -9.81
CA SER A 172 0.56 -20.26 -9.86
C SER A 172 1.30 -21.59 -9.77
N TYR A 173 0.90 -22.48 -8.85
CA TYR A 173 1.46 -23.84 -8.78
C TYR A 173 1.19 -24.65 -10.03
N ALA A 174 0.01 -24.49 -10.66
CA ALA A 174 -0.30 -25.12 -11.94
C ALA A 174 0.59 -24.59 -13.07
N LEU A 175 0.83 -23.28 -13.16
CA LEU A 175 1.75 -22.67 -14.13
C LEU A 175 3.19 -23.18 -13.90
N TYR A 176 3.64 -23.25 -12.64
CA TYR A 176 4.96 -23.78 -12.30
C TYR A 176 5.10 -25.28 -12.59
N PHE A 177 4.04 -26.06 -12.36
CA PHE A 177 3.98 -27.47 -12.69
C PHE A 177 4.02 -27.69 -14.22
N VAL A 178 3.29 -26.87 -14.98
CA VAL A 178 3.32 -26.88 -16.44
C VAL A 178 4.70 -26.49 -16.97
N VAL A 179 5.34 -25.45 -16.42
CA VAL A 179 6.71 -25.06 -16.81
C VAL A 179 7.72 -26.16 -16.46
N ALA A 180 7.61 -26.78 -15.28
CA ALA A 180 8.47 -27.90 -14.88
C ALA A 180 8.27 -29.14 -15.77
N LEU A 181 7.03 -29.44 -16.17
CA LEU A 181 6.72 -30.49 -17.15
C LEU A 181 7.20 -30.14 -18.57
N CYS A 182 7.17 -28.86 -18.97
CA CYS A 182 7.75 -28.41 -20.23
C CYS A 182 9.28 -28.46 -20.21
N LEU A 183 9.90 -28.35 -19.03
CA LEU A 183 11.34 -28.42 -18.79
C LEU A 183 11.79 -29.80 -18.29
N TYR A 184 10.99 -30.85 -18.51
CA TYR A 184 11.25 -32.22 -18.03
C TYR A 184 12.59 -32.84 -18.48
N SER A 185 13.34 -32.17 -19.36
CA SER A 185 14.72 -32.52 -19.72
C SER A 185 15.80 -31.94 -18.79
N VAL A 186 15.42 -31.25 -17.71
CA VAL A 186 16.36 -30.47 -16.89
C VAL A 186 16.68 -31.20 -15.57
N SER A 187 17.97 -31.24 -15.24
CA SER A 187 18.57 -31.91 -14.08
C SER A 187 17.92 -31.54 -12.74
N PHE A 188 17.88 -32.51 -11.80
CA PHE A 188 17.42 -32.35 -10.42
C PHE A 188 18.05 -31.13 -9.70
N TRP A 189 19.28 -30.78 -10.07
CA TRP A 189 19.98 -29.60 -9.57
C TRP A 189 19.29 -28.28 -9.89
N THR A 190 18.64 -28.18 -11.05
CA THR A 190 17.91 -26.97 -11.44
C THR A 190 16.62 -26.80 -10.64
N LEU A 191 15.94 -27.90 -10.29
CA LEU A 191 14.80 -27.86 -9.37
C LEU A 191 15.22 -27.41 -7.97
N TYR A 192 16.38 -27.86 -7.48
CA TYR A 192 16.92 -27.47 -6.18
C TYR A 192 17.30 -25.98 -6.13
N ILE A 193 18.03 -25.48 -7.14
CA ILE A 193 18.40 -24.07 -7.26
C ILE A 193 17.14 -23.20 -7.36
N TYR A 194 16.13 -23.65 -8.11
CA TYR A 194 14.87 -22.94 -8.24
C TYR A 194 14.09 -22.88 -6.92
N ALA A 195 13.98 -24.00 -6.20
CA ALA A 195 13.35 -24.05 -4.88
C ALA A 195 14.08 -23.11 -3.89
N PHE A 196 15.41 -23.08 -3.92
CA PHE A 196 16.21 -22.19 -3.09
C PHE A 196 16.00 -20.71 -3.43
N LEU A 197 15.96 -20.35 -4.73
CA LEU A 197 15.65 -18.99 -5.18
C LEU A 197 14.24 -18.57 -4.77
N MET A 198 13.26 -19.47 -4.83
CA MET A 198 11.90 -19.20 -4.37
C MET A 198 11.84 -18.92 -2.87
N VAL A 199 12.56 -19.71 -2.05
CA VAL A 199 12.69 -19.43 -0.61
C VAL A 199 13.37 -18.08 -0.38
N GLY A 200 14.40 -17.74 -1.17
CA GLY A 200 15.07 -16.44 -1.12
C GLY A 200 14.15 -15.26 -1.46
N VAL A 201 13.35 -15.37 -2.51
CA VAL A 201 12.36 -14.34 -2.91
C VAL A 201 11.25 -14.23 -1.86
N ILE A 202 10.80 -15.34 -1.29
CA ILE A 202 9.82 -15.39 -0.20
C ILE A 202 10.34 -14.66 1.05
N ILE A 203 11.59 -14.92 1.45
CA ILE A 203 12.19 -14.31 2.64
C ILE A 203 12.51 -12.83 2.37
N GLY A 204 13.07 -12.52 1.21
CA GLY A 204 13.44 -11.16 0.80
C GLY A 204 12.26 -10.24 0.55
N SER A 205 11.11 -10.78 0.13
CA SER A 205 9.88 -10.00 0.00
C SER A 205 9.17 -9.79 1.34
N ALA A 206 9.31 -10.67 2.34
CA ALA A 206 8.43 -10.65 3.52
C ALA A 206 8.58 -9.47 4.50
N ILE A 207 9.73 -8.79 4.55
CA ILE A 207 9.98 -7.67 5.49
C ILE A 207 9.87 -6.31 4.79
N PRO A 208 10.57 -6.05 3.66
CA PRO A 208 10.46 -4.76 2.95
C PRO A 208 9.08 -4.56 2.31
N SER A 209 8.37 -5.64 1.93
CA SER A 209 7.01 -5.49 1.40
C SER A 209 6.04 -5.01 2.47
N ARG A 210 6.16 -5.42 3.74
CA ARG A 210 5.17 -5.06 4.77
C ARG A 210 5.15 -3.57 5.06
N THR A 211 6.31 -2.92 5.10
CA THR A 211 6.42 -1.48 5.29
C THR A 211 5.98 -0.69 4.06
N ASN A 212 6.17 -1.25 2.85
CA ASN A 212 5.68 -0.67 1.61
C ASN A 212 4.19 -0.96 1.35
N LEU A 213 3.59 -1.91 2.08
CA LEU A 213 2.18 -2.29 2.01
C LEU A 213 1.30 -1.48 2.97
N LEU A 214 1.92 -0.73 3.89
CA LEU A 214 1.19 0.17 4.77
C LEU A 214 0.84 1.42 3.97
N ASP A 215 -0.44 1.51 3.60
CA ASP A 215 -1.04 2.74 3.11
C ASP A 215 -0.97 3.85 4.18
N ILE A 216 -1.13 5.11 3.78
CA ILE A 216 -1.14 6.24 4.71
C ILE A 216 -2.18 6.06 5.80
N HIS A 217 -3.37 5.57 5.46
CA HIS A 217 -4.46 5.35 6.42
C HIS A 217 -4.06 4.36 7.51
N VAL A 218 -3.47 3.24 7.11
CA VAL A 218 -3.02 2.18 8.03
C VAL A 218 -1.83 2.66 8.87
N THR A 219 -0.93 3.45 8.27
CA THR A 219 0.20 4.05 8.97
C THR A 219 -0.25 5.08 10.01
N LEU A 220 -1.22 5.92 9.67
CA LEU A 220 -1.81 6.91 10.57
C LEU A 220 -2.46 6.21 11.78
N GLN A 221 -3.35 5.24 11.53
CA GLN A 221 -3.98 4.46 12.60
C GLN A 221 -2.96 3.78 13.52
N PHE A 222 -1.90 3.22 12.95
CA PHE A 222 -0.85 2.59 13.74
C PHE A 222 -0.16 3.59 14.69
N LEU A 223 0.19 4.77 14.17
CA LEU A 223 0.80 5.82 14.97
C LEU A 223 -0.17 6.37 16.03
N GLU A 224 -1.46 6.51 15.72
CA GLU A 224 -2.50 6.91 16.69
C GLU A 224 -2.66 5.89 17.83
N ILE A 225 -2.66 4.60 17.52
CA ILE A 225 -2.73 3.54 18.54
C ILE A 225 -1.51 3.60 19.46
N VAL A 226 -0.30 3.69 18.88
CA VAL A 226 0.93 3.84 19.66
C VAL A 226 0.86 5.09 20.52
N ALA A 227 0.31 6.17 19.96
CA ALA A 227 0.20 7.43 20.64
C ALA A 227 -0.70 7.38 21.87
N ASN A 228 -1.85 6.75 21.72
CA ASN A 228 -2.82 6.60 22.80
C ASN A 228 -2.33 5.69 23.92
N GLN A 229 -1.59 4.62 23.59
CA GLN A 229 -1.15 3.63 24.57
C GLN A 229 0.14 4.02 25.32
N LYS A 230 0.93 4.97 24.79
CA LYS A 230 2.19 5.45 25.40
C LYS A 230 3.07 4.30 25.93
N PRO A 231 3.49 3.38 25.04
CA PRO A 231 3.94 2.05 25.46
C PRO A 231 5.22 2.02 26.29
N GLY A 232 6.07 3.06 26.23
CA GLY A 232 7.39 3.06 26.85
C GLY A 232 8.22 1.81 26.50
N GLU A 233 9.05 1.38 27.45
CA GLU A 233 9.88 0.17 27.31
C GLU A 233 9.16 -1.17 27.57
N GLY A 234 7.92 -1.16 28.05
CA GLY A 234 7.22 -2.37 28.49
C GLY A 234 6.77 -3.27 27.34
N SER A 235 7.06 -4.58 27.40
CA SER A 235 6.66 -5.54 26.34
C SER A 235 5.14 -5.78 26.26
N ALA A 236 4.40 -5.66 27.37
CA ALA A 236 2.96 -5.94 27.42
C ALA A 236 2.10 -4.90 26.68
N THR A 237 2.56 -3.66 26.60
CA THR A 237 1.87 -2.59 25.84
C THR A 237 2.02 -2.84 24.34
N TRP A 238 3.22 -3.19 23.88
CA TRP A 238 3.47 -3.55 22.47
C TRP A 238 2.69 -4.79 22.01
N ASP A 239 2.46 -5.76 22.90
CA ASP A 239 1.57 -6.90 22.62
C ASP A 239 0.11 -6.46 22.35
N THR A 240 -0.37 -5.52 23.16
CA THR A 240 -1.72 -4.94 23.03
C THR A 240 -1.85 -4.11 21.75
N ILE A 241 -0.84 -3.31 21.42
CA ILE A 241 -0.76 -2.55 20.16
C ILE A 241 -0.78 -3.51 18.95
N ALA A 242 0.01 -4.59 18.99
CA ALA A 242 0.08 -5.57 17.91
C ALA A 242 -1.28 -6.24 17.66
N LYS A 243 -2.02 -6.60 18.74
CA LYS A 243 -3.37 -7.15 18.66
C LYS A 243 -4.36 -6.15 18.07
N ALA A 244 -4.39 -4.93 18.60
CA ALA A 244 -5.28 -3.88 18.10
C ALA A 244 -5.08 -3.61 16.61
N MET A 245 -3.82 -3.53 16.17
CA MET A 245 -3.51 -3.29 14.77
C MET A 245 -3.84 -4.49 13.88
N ASN A 246 -3.60 -5.72 14.33
CA ASN A 246 -3.98 -6.91 13.58
C ASN A 246 -5.48 -6.95 13.30
N ASN A 247 -6.32 -6.54 14.25
CA ASN A 247 -7.76 -6.47 14.08
C ASN A 247 -8.17 -5.34 13.09
N ASN A 248 -7.59 -4.16 13.24
CA ASN A 248 -7.84 -3.04 12.32
C ASN A 248 -7.44 -3.37 10.87
N VAL A 249 -6.32 -4.06 10.69
CA VAL A 249 -5.88 -4.49 9.35
C VAL A 249 -6.76 -5.61 8.79
N GLN A 250 -7.34 -6.48 9.64
CA GLN A 250 -8.30 -7.50 9.21
C GLN A 250 -9.62 -6.92 8.73
N SER A 251 -10.08 -5.83 9.35
CA SER A 251 -11.31 -5.11 8.97
C SER A 251 -11.12 -4.18 7.78
N CYS A 252 -9.88 -3.75 7.48
CA CYS A 252 -9.58 -2.96 6.30
C CYS A 252 -9.72 -3.77 4.98
N VAL A 253 -10.31 -3.13 3.97
CA VAL A 253 -10.46 -3.65 2.60
C VAL A 253 -9.12 -3.88 1.90
N ILE A 254 -8.07 -3.20 2.37
CA ILE A 254 -6.80 -2.97 1.66
C ILE A 254 -6.10 -4.25 1.25
N SER A 255 -6.26 -5.39 1.96
CA SER A 255 -5.92 -6.66 1.33
C SER A 255 -6.39 -7.91 2.12
N PRO A 256 -6.86 -8.97 1.44
CA PRO A 256 -6.99 -10.30 2.03
C PRO A 256 -5.66 -10.88 2.54
N PHE A 257 -4.50 -10.27 2.20
CA PHE A 257 -3.16 -10.79 2.46
C PHE A 257 -2.79 -10.79 3.95
N PHE A 258 -3.48 -10.01 4.79
CA PHE A 258 -3.20 -9.86 6.22
C PHE A 258 -4.27 -10.44 7.14
N LYS A 259 -5.23 -11.19 6.59
CA LYS A 259 -6.31 -11.82 7.37
C LYS A 259 -5.85 -12.77 8.47
N ALA A 260 -4.60 -13.24 8.43
CA ALA A 260 -4.01 -14.12 9.46
C ALA A 260 -3.09 -13.36 10.44
N GLY A 261 -3.24 -12.03 10.53
CA GLY A 261 -2.41 -11.13 11.33
C GLY A 261 -1.35 -10.41 10.47
N PHE A 262 -1.09 -9.15 10.80
CA PHE A 262 -0.03 -8.32 10.21
C PHE A 262 1.27 -8.45 11.01
N PHE A 263 1.18 -8.39 12.34
CA PHE A 263 2.25 -8.58 13.32
C PHE A 263 2.24 -9.97 13.92
N PHE A 264 3.42 -10.58 14.05
CA PHE A 264 3.56 -11.89 14.69
C PHE A 264 3.59 -11.80 16.23
N ASP A 265 4.37 -10.85 16.75
CA ASP A 265 4.64 -10.64 18.18
C ASP A 265 4.94 -9.15 18.48
N GLU A 266 5.11 -8.83 19.76
CA GLU A 266 5.45 -7.50 20.27
C GLU A 266 6.77 -6.97 19.70
N HIS A 267 7.75 -7.85 19.46
CA HIS A 267 9.04 -7.47 18.88
C HIS A 267 8.92 -7.11 17.40
N ASP A 268 8.15 -7.86 16.62
CA ASP A 268 7.84 -7.58 15.20
C ASP A 268 7.12 -6.24 15.08
N CYS A 269 6.15 -5.98 15.98
CA CYS A 269 5.44 -4.70 16.05
C CYS A 269 6.39 -3.52 16.35
N ARG A 270 7.24 -3.65 17.38
CA ARG A 270 8.19 -2.59 17.76
C ARG A 270 9.25 -2.34 16.68
N GLN A 271 9.74 -3.40 16.04
CA GLN A 271 10.71 -3.27 14.95
C GLN A 271 10.10 -2.54 13.74
N ILE A 272 8.86 -2.87 13.37
CA ILE A 272 8.15 -2.19 12.29
C ILE A 272 7.89 -0.74 12.66
N PHE A 273 7.45 -0.43 13.89
CA PHE A 273 7.31 0.94 14.37
C PHE A 273 8.60 1.75 14.23
N GLY A 274 9.72 1.23 14.74
CA GLY A 274 11.01 1.92 14.66
C GLY A 274 11.45 2.17 13.21
N THR A 275 11.23 1.18 12.33
CA THR A 275 11.52 1.33 10.90
C THR A 275 10.64 2.40 10.27
N THR A 276 9.31 2.34 10.49
CA THR A 276 8.33 3.29 9.97
C THR A 276 8.61 4.71 10.42
N VAL A 277 8.83 4.95 11.71
CA VAL A 277 9.16 6.29 12.24
C VAL A 277 10.47 6.80 11.64
N THR A 278 11.49 5.97 11.56
CA THR A 278 12.78 6.38 10.96
C THR A 278 12.62 6.73 9.48
N THR A 279 11.83 5.96 8.72
CA THR A 279 11.52 6.26 7.32
C THR A 279 10.72 7.56 7.18
N ILE A 280 9.70 7.78 8.01
CA ILE A 280 8.88 8.99 7.97
C ILE A 280 9.72 10.24 8.24
N LEU A 281 10.58 10.19 9.26
CA LEU A 281 11.44 11.29 9.66
C LEU A 281 12.64 11.52 8.73
N SER A 282 12.90 10.59 7.80
CA SER A 282 13.91 10.77 6.76
C SER A 282 13.37 11.68 5.63
N CYS A 283 13.37 12.99 5.88
CA CYS A 283 12.66 14.01 5.09
C CYS A 283 12.82 13.93 3.56
N LYS A 284 13.96 13.46 3.03
CA LYS A 284 14.22 13.45 1.57
C LYS A 284 13.69 12.22 0.82
N LYS A 285 13.26 11.16 1.52
CA LYS A 285 12.79 9.90 0.89
C LYS A 285 11.50 9.33 1.51
N SER A 286 10.88 10.06 2.43
CA SER A 286 9.65 9.60 3.05
C SER A 286 8.51 9.52 2.04
N ASN A 287 7.73 8.44 2.11
CA ASN A 287 6.46 8.29 1.40
C ASN A 287 5.28 8.91 2.18
N PHE A 288 5.51 9.34 3.43
CA PHE A 288 4.48 9.91 4.31
C PHE A 288 4.99 11.16 5.07
N PRO A 289 5.49 12.20 4.39
CA PRO A 289 5.97 13.43 5.05
C PRO A 289 4.91 14.14 5.92
N GLU A 290 3.62 13.98 5.61
CA GLU A 290 2.49 14.55 6.35
C GLU A 290 2.37 13.97 7.77
N LEU A 291 2.87 12.75 7.99
CA LEU A 291 2.84 12.08 9.28
C LEU A 291 4.04 12.43 10.17
N ALA A 292 4.98 13.26 9.69
CA ALA A 292 6.18 13.60 10.44
C ALA A 292 5.92 14.25 11.82
N PRO A 293 4.92 15.15 11.99
CA PRO A 293 4.60 15.69 13.32
C PRO A 293 4.17 14.62 14.31
N LEU A 294 3.29 13.70 13.89
CA LEU A 294 2.82 12.59 14.72
C LEU A 294 3.95 11.60 15.01
N ALA A 295 4.76 11.25 14.02
CA ALA A 295 5.90 10.35 14.20
C ALA A 295 6.94 10.91 15.19
N ASN A 296 7.21 12.22 15.15
CA ASN A 296 8.07 12.88 16.13
C ASN A 296 7.49 12.81 17.55
N TRP A 297 6.17 13.04 17.69
CA TRP A 297 5.50 12.94 18.97
C TRP A 297 5.51 11.50 19.50
N CYS A 298 5.23 10.50 18.66
CA CYS A 298 5.28 9.09 19.07
C CYS A 298 6.69 8.68 19.51
N LYS A 299 7.73 9.13 18.81
CA LYS A 299 9.13 8.89 19.19
C LYS A 299 9.49 9.47 20.56
N ALA A 300 8.85 10.56 20.97
CA ALA A 300 9.09 11.16 22.29
C ALA A 300 8.40 10.40 23.43
N VAL A 301 7.40 9.58 23.12
CA VAL A 301 6.52 8.91 24.09
C VAL A 301 6.73 7.38 24.12
N SER A 302 7.35 6.82 23.08
CA SER A 302 7.76 5.40 22.96
C SER A 302 9.11 5.12 23.58
#